data_AF-A0A0L8GK72-F1
#
_entry.id   AF-A0A0L8GK72-F1
#
_cell.length_a   1.000
_cell.length_b   1.000
_cell.length_c   1.000
_cell.angle_alpha   90.00
_cell.angle_beta   90.00
_cell.angle_gamma   90.00
#
_symmetry.space_group_name_H-M   'P 1'
#
loop_
_entity.id
_entity.type
_entity.pdbx_description
1 polymer ?
#
loop_
_entity_poly.entity_id
_entity_poly.type
_entity_poly.pdbx_seq_one_letter_code
_entity_poly.pdbx_strand_id
1 'polypeptide(L)'
;MPPHRLNIKVGAIVMLARNLSISQGLCNGTRMKVQRLHEHCVEASLVTGSNRGRTVLISRIKLSPSDANIPFTLNRLQFPLQLAYSMTINKTQGQTFGKGGIHLPQPVFSHGHLYVAFSRA
;
A
#
# COMPACT_ATOMS: atom_id res chain seq x y z
N MET A 1 2.13 -9.76 5.03
CA MET A 1 0.77 -9.63 5.58
C MET A 1 0.53 -8.19 6.04
N PRO A 2 -0.70 -7.64 5.93
CA PRO A 2 -1.08 -6.38 6.58
C PRO A 2 -0.94 -6.48 8.11
N PRO A 3 -0.80 -5.34 8.80
CA PRO A 3 -0.65 -5.32 10.25
C PRO A 3 -1.84 -5.97 10.95
N HIS A 4 -1.60 -6.53 12.13
CA HIS A 4 -2.66 -7.15 12.94
C HIS A 4 -3.73 -6.12 13.33
N ARG A 5 -3.30 -4.92 13.75
CA ARG A 5 -4.17 -3.76 13.96
C ARG A 5 -3.90 -2.73 12.87
N LEU A 6 -4.93 -2.33 12.14
CA LEU A 6 -4.86 -1.27 11.14
C LEU A 6 -5.53 -0.01 11.70
N ASN A 7 -4.73 0.97 12.10
CA ASN A 7 -5.21 2.25 12.60
C ASN A 7 -5.15 3.28 11.47
N ILE A 8 -6.31 3.69 10.96
CA ILE A 8 -6.43 4.68 9.88
C ILE A 8 -7.50 5.71 10.23
N LYS A 9 -7.41 6.89 9.63
CA LYS A 9 -8.39 7.97 9.76
C LYS A 9 -8.75 8.53 8.39
N VAL A 10 -9.85 9.26 8.33
CA VAL A 10 -10.21 10.07 7.15
C VAL A 10 -9.05 11.02 6.81
N GLY A 11 -8.74 11.13 5.52
CA GLY A 11 -7.63 11.90 4.99
C GLY A 11 -6.29 11.16 4.96
N ALA A 12 -6.18 9.99 5.58
CA ALA A 12 -4.93 9.24 5.58
C ALA A 12 -4.55 8.72 4.18
N ILE A 13 -3.25 8.76 3.87
CA ILE A 13 -2.71 8.12 2.67
C ILE A 13 -2.43 6.65 2.98
N VAL A 14 -3.07 5.77 2.23
CA VAL A 14 -2.93 4.32 2.34
C VAL A 14 -2.48 3.73 1.00
N MET A 15 -1.92 2.53 1.06
CA MET A 15 -1.47 1.77 -0.09
C MET A 15 -2.06 0.36 -0.05
N LEU A 16 -2.45 -0.13 -1.21
CA LEU A 16 -3.00 -1.47 -1.37
C LEU A 16 -1.87 -2.52 -1.27
N ALA A 17 -2.09 -3.56 -0.47
CA ALA A 17 -1.11 -4.61 -0.19
C ALA A 17 -1.25 -5.87 -1.07
N ARG A 18 -2.31 -5.94 -1.89
CA ARG A 18 -2.63 -7.07 -2.77
C ARG A 18 -3.23 -6.56 -4.07
N ASN A 19 -3.14 -7.36 -5.14
CA ASN A 19 -3.90 -7.10 -6.35
C ASN A 19 -5.37 -7.49 -6.10
N LEU A 20 -6.28 -6.56 -6.35
CA LEU A 20 -7.73 -6.81 -6.29
C LEU A 20 -8.33 -6.82 -7.70
N SER A 21 -7.97 -5.82 -8.52
CA SER A 21 -8.44 -5.72 -9.90
C SER A 21 -7.45 -4.90 -10.71
N ILE A 22 -6.68 -5.59 -11.55
CA ILE A 22 -5.66 -4.96 -12.39
C ILE A 22 -6.30 -4.05 -13.44
N SER A 23 -7.42 -4.48 -14.04
CA SER A 23 -8.18 -3.70 -15.02
C SER A 23 -8.73 -2.39 -14.44
N GLN A 24 -8.98 -2.34 -13.13
CA GLN A 24 -9.46 -1.13 -12.46
C GLN A 24 -8.32 -0.30 -11.81
N GLY A 25 -7.06 -0.72 -11.95
CA GLY A 25 -5.91 -0.05 -11.33
C GLY A 25 -5.77 -0.30 -9.81
N LEU A 26 -6.45 -1.31 -9.28
CA LEU A 26 -6.38 -1.74 -7.88
C LEU A 26 -5.31 -2.83 -7.73
N CYS A 27 -4.05 -2.41 -7.87
CA CYS A 27 -2.87 -3.26 -7.79
C CYS A 27 -2.12 -3.03 -6.47
N ASN A 28 -1.26 -3.98 -6.11
CA ASN A 28 -0.32 -3.82 -5.00
C ASN A 28 0.56 -2.58 -5.26
N GLY A 29 0.67 -1.69 -4.29
CA GLY A 29 1.36 -0.42 -4.44
C GLY A 29 0.46 0.76 -4.80
N THR A 30 -0.79 0.54 -5.22
CA THR A 30 -1.73 1.62 -5.53
C THR A 30 -1.98 2.49 -4.30
N ARG A 31 -1.70 3.79 -4.42
CA ARG A 31 -1.90 4.79 -3.36
C ARG A 31 -3.29 5.41 -3.42
N MET A 32 -3.86 5.61 -2.24
CA MET A 32 -5.22 6.08 -2.07
C MET A 32 -5.31 7.02 -0.88
N LYS A 33 -6.25 7.96 -0.91
CA LYS A 33 -6.61 8.81 0.22
C LYS A 33 -7.93 8.31 0.80
N VAL A 34 -7.96 8.01 2.10
CA VAL A 34 -9.18 7.61 2.80
C VAL A 34 -10.16 8.77 2.81
N GLN A 35 -11.37 8.53 2.31
CA GLN A 35 -12.46 9.51 2.27
C GLN A 35 -13.46 9.27 3.41
N ARG A 36 -13.87 8.02 3.62
CA ARG A 36 -14.79 7.63 4.71
C ARG A 36 -14.44 6.24 5.24
N LEU A 37 -14.75 6.02 6.51
CA LEU A 37 -14.63 4.73 7.18
C LEU A 37 -16.03 4.24 7.51
N HIS A 38 -16.39 3.09 6.95
CA HIS A 38 -17.64 2.39 7.22
C HIS A 38 -17.36 1.18 8.12
N GLU A 39 -18.42 0.51 8.57
CA GLU A 39 -18.30 -0.65 9.47
C GLU A 39 -17.52 -1.82 8.82
N HIS A 40 -17.72 -2.04 7.52
CA HIS A 40 -17.18 -3.21 6.80
C HIS A 40 -16.33 -2.86 5.58
N CYS A 41 -16.25 -1.58 5.20
CA CYS A 41 -15.47 -1.13 4.06
C CYS A 41 -14.79 0.22 4.31
N VAL A 42 -13.71 0.47 3.57
CA VAL A 42 -13.01 1.74 3.54
C VAL A 42 -13.25 2.39 2.19
N GLU A 43 -13.80 3.59 2.19
CA GLU A 43 -13.96 4.38 1.00
C GLU A 43 -12.70 5.23 0.78
N ALA A 44 -12.08 5.08 -0.38
CA ALA A 44 -10.84 5.79 -0.67
C ALA A 44 -10.73 6.19 -2.15
N SER A 45 -10.15 7.36 -2.40
CA SER A 45 -9.93 7.90 -3.74
C SER A 45 -8.50 7.65 -4.20
N LEU A 46 -8.32 7.22 -5.45
CA LEU A 46 -7.00 6.99 -6.05
C LEU A 46 -6.19 8.29 -6.14
N VAL A 47 -4.94 8.25 -5.68
CA VAL A 47 -4.05 9.43 -5.65
C VAL A 47 -3.17 9.52 -6.91
N THR A 48 -2.89 8.37 -7.53
CA THR A 48 -1.94 8.23 -8.64
C THR A 48 -2.50 7.39 -9.79
N GLY A 49 -1.91 7.56 -10.98
CA GLY A 49 -2.25 6.79 -12.18
C GLY A 49 -3.43 7.39 -12.96
N SER A 50 -3.81 6.71 -14.04
CA SER A 50 -4.83 7.16 -15.00
C SER A 50 -6.22 7.31 -14.37
N ASN A 51 -6.49 6.59 -13.30
CA ASN A 51 -7.77 6.60 -12.58
C ASN A 51 -7.77 7.58 -11.37
N ARG A 52 -6.85 8.55 -11.33
CA ARG A 52 -6.74 9.52 -10.23
C ARG A 52 -8.09 10.20 -9.94
N GLY A 53 -8.43 10.32 -8.66
CA GLY A 53 -9.69 10.91 -8.20
C GLY A 53 -10.87 9.94 -8.14
N ARG A 54 -10.80 8.79 -8.84
CA ARG A 54 -11.84 7.76 -8.74
C ARG A 54 -11.91 7.19 -7.31
N THR A 55 -13.12 7.16 -6.78
CA THR A 55 -13.42 6.55 -5.47
C THR A 55 -13.72 5.07 -5.64
N VAL A 56 -13.23 4.26 -4.70
CA VAL A 56 -13.53 2.83 -4.61
C VAL A 56 -13.78 2.43 -3.16
N LEU A 57 -14.49 1.32 -2.98
CA LEU A 57 -14.72 0.68 -1.68
C LEU A 57 -13.78 -0.50 -1.53
N ILE A 58 -13.01 -0.51 -0.44
CA ILE A 58 -12.09 -1.58 -0.09
C ILE A 58 -12.68 -2.36 1.08
N SER A 59 -13.08 -3.61 0.82
CA SER A 59 -13.56 -4.54 1.83
C SER A 59 -12.42 -5.38 2.41
N ARG A 60 -12.69 -6.06 3.53
CA ARG A 60 -11.75 -7.04 4.09
C ARG A 60 -11.63 -8.25 3.17
N ILE A 61 -10.42 -8.79 3.03
CA ILE A 61 -10.15 -10.02 2.28
C ILE A 61 -9.49 -11.07 3.18
N LYS A 62 -9.71 -12.35 2.87
CA LYS A 62 -8.98 -13.45 3.53
C LYS A 62 -7.54 -13.44 3.05
N LEU A 63 -6.61 -13.47 3.98
CA LEU A 63 -5.17 -13.46 3.75
C LEU A 63 -4.55 -14.65 4.46
N SER A 64 -3.93 -15.52 3.68
CA SER A 64 -3.12 -16.62 4.19
C SER A 64 -1.64 -16.23 4.15
N PRO A 65 -0.84 -16.55 5.19
CA PRO A 65 0.61 -16.49 5.09
C PRO A 65 1.08 -17.45 4.01
N SER A 66 2.08 -17.03 3.22
CA SER A 66 2.52 -17.78 2.05
C SER A 66 3.38 -19.00 2.39
N ASP A 67 4.01 -19.03 3.56
CA ASP A 67 4.84 -20.15 4.00
C ASP A 67 4.95 -20.13 5.52
N ALA A 68 4.29 -21.08 6.17
CA ALA A 68 4.68 -21.49 7.50
C ALA A 68 4.67 -23.02 7.46
N ASN A 69 5.77 -23.65 7.89
CA ASN A 69 5.85 -25.10 8.13
C ASN A 69 4.93 -25.47 9.30
N ILE A 70 3.63 -25.24 9.12
CA ILE A 70 2.58 -25.49 10.10
C ILE A 70 1.54 -26.40 9.44
N PRO A 71 1.00 -27.38 10.16
CA PRO A 71 0.09 -28.39 9.60
C PRO A 71 -1.32 -27.85 9.30
N PHE A 72 -1.52 -26.53 9.32
CA PHE A 72 -2.81 -25.89 9.13
C PHE A 72 -2.69 -24.52 8.44
N THR A 73 -3.71 -24.15 7.67
CA THR A 73 -3.75 -22.84 7.00
C THR A 73 -4.28 -21.76 7.93
N LEU A 74 -3.41 -20.81 8.29
CA LEU A 74 -3.84 -19.59 8.99
C LEU A 74 -4.53 -18.64 8.01
N ASN A 75 -5.79 -18.29 8.28
CA ASN A 75 -6.52 -17.29 7.51
C ASN A 75 -6.78 -16.05 8.38
N ARG A 76 -6.35 -14.88 7.92
CA ARG A 76 -6.69 -13.60 8.54
C ARG A 76 -7.63 -12.82 7.63
N LEU A 77 -8.80 -12.46 8.13
CA LEU A 77 -9.69 -11.51 7.46
C LEU A 77 -9.26 -10.08 7.82
N GLN A 78 -8.72 -9.33 6.85
CA GLN A 78 -8.25 -7.97 7.09
C GLN A 78 -8.36 -7.11 5.83
N PHE A 79 -8.44 -5.79 6.01
CA PHE A 79 -8.31 -4.85 4.90
C PHE A 79 -6.92 -4.99 4.25
N PRO A 80 -6.82 -5.09 2.92
CA PRO A 80 -5.55 -5.15 2.22
C PRO A 80 -4.88 -3.77 2.12
N LEU A 81 -4.86 -3.00 3.21
CA LEU A 81 -4.38 -1.62 3.27
C LEU A 81 -3.22 -1.47 4.26
N GLN A 82 -2.29 -0.57 3.94
CA GLN A 82 -1.22 -0.14 4.83
C GLN A 82 -1.08 1.38 4.75
N LEU A 83 -0.70 2.04 5.86
CA LEU A 83 -0.37 3.46 5.83
C LEU A 83 0.84 3.70 4.92
N ALA A 84 0.82 4.80 4.16
CA ALA A 84 1.79 5.08 3.11
C ALA A 84 2.33 6.52 3.14
N TYR A 85 2.54 7.07 4.34
CA TYR A 85 3.25 8.35 4.53
C TYR A 85 4.76 8.21 4.32
N SER A 86 5.31 7.08 4.76
CA SER A 86 6.67 6.65 4.49
C SER A 86 6.63 5.26 3.86
N MET A 87 7.61 4.96 3.02
CA MET A 87 7.72 3.67 2.38
C MET A 87 9.19 3.35 2.13
N THR A 88 9.48 2.06 2.00
CA THR A 88 10.82 1.60 1.65
C THR A 88 11.14 1.97 0.21
N ILE A 89 12.42 2.15 -0.10
CA ILE A 89 12.90 2.45 -1.46
C ILE A 89 12.32 1.44 -2.47
N ASN A 90 12.35 0.15 -2.14
CA ASN A 90 11.82 -0.90 -3.01
C ASN A 90 10.32 -0.74 -3.31
N LYS A 91 9.53 -0.21 -2.36
CA LYS A 91 8.10 0.06 -2.55
C LYS A 91 7.83 1.32 -3.36
N THR A 92 8.78 2.24 -3.44
CA THR A 92 8.66 3.43 -4.30
C THR A 92 8.87 3.11 -5.78
N GLN A 93 9.50 1.98 -6.13
CA GLN A 93 9.82 1.65 -7.50
C GLN A 93 8.56 1.65 -8.39
N GLY A 94 8.64 2.33 -9.55
CA GLY A 94 7.51 2.50 -10.47
C GLY A 94 6.50 3.59 -10.07
N GLN A 95 6.74 4.32 -8.98
CA GLN A 95 5.91 5.46 -8.57
C GLN A 95 6.63 6.79 -8.81
N THR A 96 5.85 7.84 -9.06
CA THR A 96 6.35 9.22 -9.19
C THR A 96 5.73 10.11 -8.10
N PHE A 97 6.51 11.04 -7.56
CA PHE A 97 6.12 11.94 -6.48
C PHE A 97 6.61 13.35 -6.80
N GLY A 98 5.73 14.35 -6.77
CA GLY A 98 6.18 15.73 -7.03
C GLY A 98 7.15 16.29 -5.98
N LYS A 99 7.11 15.76 -4.76
CA LYS A 99 8.07 16.03 -3.68
C LYS A 99 8.21 14.79 -2.80
N GLY A 100 9.42 14.49 -2.35
CA GLY A 100 9.72 13.38 -1.45
C GLY A 100 10.96 13.66 -0.61
N GLY A 101 11.03 13.07 0.58
CA GLY A 101 12.21 13.08 1.44
C GLY A 101 12.82 11.69 1.50
N ILE A 102 14.15 11.62 1.47
CA ILE A 102 14.89 10.37 1.63
C ILE A 102 15.51 10.37 3.03
N HIS A 103 15.16 9.38 3.85
CA HIS A 103 15.74 9.21 5.18
C HIS A 103 16.69 8.01 5.18
N LEU A 104 18.00 8.28 5.29
CA LEU A 104 19.06 7.28 5.28
C LEU A 104 19.87 7.38 6.59
N PRO A 105 19.42 6.71 7.67
CA PRO A 105 20.19 6.66 8.92
C PRO A 105 21.47 5.82 8.77
N GLN A 106 21.51 4.93 7.77
CA GLN A 106 22.66 4.12 7.38
C GLN A 106 22.81 4.15 5.85
N PRO A 107 24.00 3.84 5.31
CA PRO A 107 24.22 3.73 3.87
C PRO A 107 23.28 2.71 3.20
N VAL A 108 23.00 2.91 1.91
CA VAL A 108 22.16 1.99 1.15
C VAL A 108 22.80 0.60 1.06
N PHE A 109 22.00 -0.43 1.35
CA PHE A 109 22.47 -1.81 1.41
C PHE A 109 22.75 -2.44 0.04
N SER A 110 22.09 -1.99 -1.03
CA SER A 110 22.18 -2.64 -2.34
C SER A 110 22.40 -1.64 -3.46
N HIS A 111 23.05 -2.11 -4.52
CA HIS A 111 23.27 -1.33 -5.73
C HIS A 111 21.94 -0.86 -6.33
N GLY A 112 21.91 0.37 -6.82
CA GLY A 112 20.73 0.96 -7.46
C GLY A 112 19.64 1.47 -6.51
N HIS A 113 19.65 1.18 -5.20
CA HIS A 113 18.62 1.71 -4.28
C HIS A 113 18.60 3.25 -4.23
N LEU A 114 19.76 3.88 -4.16
CA LEU A 114 19.85 5.34 -4.12
C LEU A 114 19.36 5.96 -5.44
N TYR A 115 19.74 5.37 -6.58
CA TYR A 115 19.24 5.76 -7.89
C TYR A 115 17.72 5.59 -8.00
N VAL A 116 17.18 4.46 -7.51
CA VAL A 116 15.74 4.22 -7.46
C VAL A 116 15.08 5.33 -6.67
N ALA A 117 15.59 5.70 -5.49
CA ALA A 117 15.01 6.76 -4.66
C ALA A 117 15.02 8.13 -5.34
N PHE A 118 16.14 8.54 -5.95
CA PHE A 118 16.23 9.83 -6.65
C PHE A 118 15.39 9.89 -7.93
N SER A 119 15.23 8.77 -8.64
CA SER A 119 14.41 8.69 -9.85
C SER A 119 12.89 8.72 -9.60
N ARG A 120 12.45 8.96 -8.36
CA ARG A 120 11.02 9.09 -8.02
C ARG A 120 10.53 10.52 -7.90
N ALA A 121 11.43 11.50 -7.94
CA ALA A 121 11.11 12.92 -8.02
C ALA A 121 10.54 13.28 -9.41
#